data_AF-A0A453MDN8-F1
#
_entry.id   AF-A0A453MDN8-F1
#
_cell.length_a   1.000
_cell.length_b   1.000
_cell.length_c   1.000
_cell.angle_alpha   90.00
_cell.angle_beta   90.00
_cell.angle_gamma   90.00
#
_symmetry.space_group_name_H-M   'P 1'
#
loop_
_entity.id
_entity.type
_entity.pdbx_description
1 polymer ?
#
loop_
_entity_poly.entity_id
_entity_poly.type
_entity_poly.pdbx_seq_one_letter_code
_entity_poly.pdbx_strand_id
1 'polypeptide(L)'
;MHCNKKPFYLKGSKVDSSTMDAYLMHALSHVHRTRDVVIKNDAKLRNDANTDVMEDDSYRDQGFTRPKVLFLLPLKSIARRIVKRLIQLSPLTQKDNSMGQFKKEFGESDDELEEPNSSKPTDFNLLFAGDVEDHFLFGIKFTKKSVKLYSNFYASDIIVASPLALKLKIDGGEVTKKKGRPKENDSDFLSSIEIVVVDYADVISMQNWSHLHAVLEQLNHLPSKEHVTNVMRIRPWYLDEQARYYRQTIILSSYLTPEMNALFNGSCLNYEGKVKLATEFTGVLPKIQLEIRQVS
;
A
#
# COMPACT_ATOMS: atom_id res chain seq x y z
N MET A 1 22.24 7.18 6.44
CA MET A 1 20.99 6.52 6.88
C MET A 1 21.04 5.10 6.37
N HIS A 2 21.23 4.13 7.26
CA HIS A 2 21.43 2.73 6.88
C HIS A 2 20.09 2.08 6.54
N CYS A 3 19.85 1.85 5.27
CA CYS A 3 18.73 1.04 4.80
C CYS A 3 19.11 -0.43 4.99
N ASN A 4 19.02 -0.91 6.23
CA ASN A 4 19.26 -2.31 6.54
C ASN A 4 17.93 -3.02 6.72
N LYS A 5 17.20 -3.28 5.62
CA LYS A 5 16.43 -4.53 5.60
C LYS A 5 17.48 -5.63 5.62
N LYS A 6 17.77 -6.18 6.80
CA LYS A 6 18.81 -7.19 6.97
C LYS A 6 18.56 -8.36 6.01
N PRO A 7 19.53 -8.70 5.15
CA PRO A 7 19.47 -9.93 4.37
C PRO A 7 19.34 -11.16 5.29
N PHE A 8 18.71 -12.19 4.75
CA PHE A 8 18.31 -13.49 5.33
C PHE A 8 19.36 -14.29 6.15
N TYR A 9 20.62 -13.85 6.21
CA TYR A 9 21.72 -14.56 6.89
C TYR A 9 22.29 -13.84 8.12
N LEU A 10 21.78 -12.66 8.48
CA LEU A 10 22.14 -12.02 9.75
C LEU A 10 21.25 -12.55 10.88
N LYS A 11 21.75 -13.54 11.63
CA LYS A 11 21.21 -14.05 12.90
C LYS A 11 20.67 -12.91 13.78
N GLY A 12 19.35 -12.77 13.79
CA GLY A 12 18.62 -11.85 14.66
C GLY A 12 17.13 -12.17 14.59
N SER A 13 16.59 -12.75 15.65
CA SER A 13 15.21 -13.27 15.77
C SER A 13 14.09 -12.23 15.60
N LYS A 14 14.40 -10.95 15.33
CA LYS A 14 13.41 -9.87 15.23
C LYS A 14 13.47 -9.23 13.85
N VAL A 15 12.35 -9.29 13.13
CA VAL A 15 12.16 -8.56 11.87
C VAL A 15 12.43 -7.08 12.12
N ASP A 16 13.20 -6.44 11.24
CA ASP A 16 13.70 -5.08 11.44
C ASP A 16 12.53 -4.07 11.43
N SER A 17 12.05 -3.71 12.62
CA SER A 17 10.95 -2.75 12.83
C SER A 17 11.26 -1.38 12.22
N SER A 18 12.53 -1.02 12.03
CA SER A 18 12.94 0.33 11.64
C SER A 18 12.41 0.75 10.26
N THR A 19 12.48 -0.14 9.26
CA THR A 19 12.00 0.17 7.90
C THR A 19 10.48 0.20 7.86
N MET A 20 9.83 -0.75 8.55
CA MET A 20 8.37 -0.78 8.71
C MET A 20 7.87 0.51 9.34
N ASP A 21 8.47 0.90 10.47
CA ASP A 21 8.11 2.12 11.18
C ASP A 21 8.30 3.36 10.32
N ALA A 22 9.37 3.42 9.51
CA ALA A 22 9.62 4.55 8.63
C ALA A 22 8.50 4.76 7.61
N TYR A 23 8.11 3.74 6.84
CA TYR A 23 7.05 3.91 5.84
C TYR A 23 5.66 4.05 6.48
N LEU A 24 5.41 3.43 7.65
CA LEU A 24 4.15 3.59 8.37
C LEU A 24 3.99 5.00 8.94
N MET A 25 5.05 5.54 9.56
CA MET A 25 5.06 6.91 10.06
C MET A 25 4.93 7.91 8.91
N HIS A 26 5.56 7.65 7.77
CA HIS A 26 5.41 8.45 6.57
C HIS A 26 3.94 8.49 6.09
N ALA A 27 3.32 7.32 5.94
CA ALA A 27 1.91 7.20 5.57
C ALA A 27 0.98 7.90 6.57
N LEU A 28 1.18 7.70 7.89
CA LEU A 28 0.41 8.35 8.94
C LEU A 28 0.57 9.87 8.90
N SER A 29 1.80 10.36 8.78
CA SER A 29 2.09 11.79 8.70
C SER A 29 1.40 12.44 7.50
N HIS A 30 1.47 11.78 6.34
CA HIS A 30 0.83 12.25 5.12
C HIS A 30 -0.70 12.33 5.25
N VAL A 31 -1.33 11.28 5.81
CA VAL A 31 -2.78 11.26 6.05
C VAL A 31 -3.20 12.36 7.03
N HIS A 32 -2.49 12.50 8.15
CA HIS A 32 -2.82 13.51 9.16
C HIS A 32 -2.64 14.94 8.63
N ARG A 33 -1.53 15.23 7.92
CA ARG A 33 -1.29 16.54 7.31
C ARG A 33 -2.37 16.90 6.30
N THR A 34 -2.72 15.98 5.40
CA THR A 34 -3.76 16.19 4.39
C THR A 34 -5.09 16.51 5.06
N ARG A 35 -5.45 15.74 6.09
CA ARG A 35 -6.68 15.97 6.87
C ARG A 35 -6.68 17.33 7.58
N ASP A 36 -5.56 17.71 8.19
CA ASP A 36 -5.46 18.97 8.92
C ASP A 36 -5.60 20.18 8.00
N VAL A 37 -5.05 20.12 6.79
CA VAL A 37 -5.24 21.15 5.76
C VAL A 37 -6.72 21.26 5.39
N VAL A 38 -7.37 20.13 5.08
CA VAL A 38 -8.80 20.12 4.73
C VAL A 38 -9.66 20.68 5.84
N ILE A 39 -9.43 20.29 7.10
CA ILE A 39 -10.19 20.80 8.26
C ILE A 39 -10.00 22.31 8.44
N LYS A 40 -8.77 22.82 8.26
CA LYS A 40 -8.47 24.25 8.38
C LYS A 40 -9.18 25.05 7.29
N ASN A 41 -9.12 24.58 6.04
CA ASN A 41 -9.77 25.25 4.92
C ASN A 41 -11.30 25.16 5.03
N ASP A 42 -11.85 24.02 5.46
CA ASP A 42 -13.28 23.90 5.76
C ASP A 42 -13.73 24.91 6.84
N ALA A 43 -12.88 25.17 7.85
CA ALA A 43 -13.18 26.16 8.88
C ALA A 43 -13.14 27.60 8.36
N LYS A 44 -12.19 27.92 7.47
CA LYS A 44 -12.13 29.24 6.82
C LYS A 44 -13.34 29.49 5.94
N LEU A 45 -13.71 28.53 5.08
CA LEU A 45 -14.85 28.66 4.17
C LEU A 45 -16.20 28.77 4.89
N ARG A 46 -16.34 28.18 6.09
CA ARG A 46 -17.52 28.39 6.93
C ARG A 46 -17.59 29.78 7.55
N ASN A 47 -16.44 30.41 7.80
CA ASN A 47 -16.37 31.72 8.46
C ASN A 47 -16.41 32.88 7.45
N ASP A 48 -16.02 32.65 6.19
CA ASP A 48 -16.00 33.65 5.12
C ASP A 48 -16.65 33.09 3.85
N ALA A 49 -17.97 33.25 3.76
CA ALA A 49 -18.77 32.72 2.66
C ALA A 49 -18.59 33.48 1.33
N ASN A 50 -17.93 34.64 1.34
CA ASN A 50 -17.65 35.44 0.13
C ASN A 50 -16.26 35.15 -0.46
N THR A 51 -15.50 34.23 0.14
CA THR A 51 -14.18 33.86 -0.39
C THR A 51 -14.34 33.13 -1.72
N ASP A 52 -13.81 33.71 -2.80
CA ASP A 52 -13.74 33.02 -4.09
C ASP A 52 -12.66 31.92 -4.04
N VAL A 53 -13.12 30.67 -3.94
CA VAL A 53 -12.27 29.47 -3.93
C VAL A 53 -11.50 29.30 -5.24
N MET A 54 -11.96 29.90 -6.34
CA MET A 54 -11.32 29.77 -7.65
C MET A 54 -10.08 30.64 -7.81
N GLU A 55 -10.00 31.77 -7.11
CA GLU A 55 -8.89 32.73 -7.19
C GLU A 55 -7.71 32.38 -6.26
N ASP A 56 -7.97 31.67 -5.15
CA ASP A 56 -6.93 31.27 -4.20
C ASP A 56 -6.65 29.76 -4.23
N ASP A 57 -5.50 29.39 -4.83
CA ASP A 57 -4.98 28.03 -4.88
C ASP A 57 -4.81 27.38 -3.49
N SER A 58 -4.78 28.15 -2.40
CA SER A 58 -4.66 27.62 -1.04
C SER A 58 -5.87 26.77 -0.60
N TYR A 59 -7.02 26.93 -1.27
CA TYR A 59 -8.23 26.14 -1.04
C TYR A 59 -8.33 24.90 -1.92
N ARG A 60 -7.41 24.71 -2.88
CA ARG A 60 -7.32 23.50 -3.71
C ARG A 60 -6.56 22.41 -2.96
N ASP A 61 -7.21 21.85 -1.95
CA ASP A 61 -6.62 20.92 -0.99
C ASP A 61 -7.07 19.46 -1.16
N GLN A 62 -8.02 19.20 -2.06
CA GLN A 62 -8.65 17.89 -2.23
C GLN A 62 -8.19 17.17 -3.51
N GLY A 63 -8.37 15.85 -3.51
CA GLY A 63 -8.42 15.04 -4.74
C GLY A 63 -9.85 14.56 -4.97
N PHE A 64 -10.10 13.84 -6.06
CA PHE A 64 -11.41 13.27 -6.38
C PHE A 64 -12.01 12.40 -5.26
N THR A 65 -11.17 11.63 -4.57
CA THR A 65 -11.56 10.69 -3.53
C THR A 65 -10.69 10.85 -2.29
N ARG A 66 -11.18 10.32 -1.18
CA ARG A 66 -10.53 10.45 0.14
C ARG A 66 -9.29 9.57 0.33
N PRO A 67 -9.22 8.32 -0.17
CA PRO A 67 -8.03 7.48 0.01
C PRO A 67 -6.78 8.15 -0.55
N LYS A 68 -5.75 8.27 0.29
CA LYS A 68 -4.45 8.85 -0.08
C LYS A 68 -3.32 7.82 -0.08
N VAL A 69 -3.45 6.76 0.71
CA VAL A 69 -2.42 5.73 0.85
C VAL A 69 -2.97 4.36 0.49
N LEU A 70 -2.19 3.60 -0.28
CA LEU A 70 -2.46 2.20 -0.62
C LEU A 70 -1.30 1.31 -0.15
N PHE A 71 -1.59 0.31 0.68
CA PHE A 71 -0.68 -0.78 1.01
C PHE A 71 -1.03 -2.02 0.20
N LEU A 72 -0.07 -2.52 -0.57
CA LEU A 72 -0.14 -3.78 -1.31
C LEU A 72 0.79 -4.80 -0.66
N LEU A 73 0.19 -5.87 -0.15
CA LEU A 73 0.86 -6.86 0.70
C LEU A 73 0.51 -8.28 0.22
N PRO A 74 1.43 -9.25 0.33
CA PRO A 74 1.20 -10.59 -0.21
C PRO A 74 0.31 -11.49 0.66
N LEU A 75 0.35 -11.35 1.99
CA LEU A 75 -0.24 -12.32 2.94
C LEU A 75 -0.98 -11.62 4.09
N LYS A 76 -2.04 -12.27 4.62
CA LYS A 76 -2.79 -11.78 5.79
C LYS A 76 -1.92 -11.62 7.03
N SER A 77 -0.98 -12.52 7.30
CA SER A 77 -0.04 -12.40 8.45
C SER A 77 0.78 -11.10 8.40
N ILE A 78 1.25 -10.71 7.22
CA ILE A 78 1.98 -9.46 6.99
C ILE A 78 1.06 -8.24 7.15
N ALA A 79 -0.14 -8.30 6.57
CA ALA A 79 -1.16 -7.25 6.74
C ALA A 79 -1.50 -7.04 8.22
N ARG A 80 -1.64 -8.12 8.99
CA ARG A 80 -1.86 -8.06 10.43
C ARG A 80 -0.75 -7.32 11.16
N ARG A 81 0.51 -7.68 10.88
CA ARG A 81 1.68 -7.04 11.50
C ARG A 81 1.73 -5.55 11.18
N ILE A 82 1.50 -5.18 9.93
CA ILE A 82 1.46 -3.78 9.48
C ILE A 82 0.34 -3.01 10.19
N VAL A 83 -0.88 -3.53 10.22
CA VAL A 83 -2.02 -2.82 10.85
C VAL A 83 -1.83 -2.72 12.36
N LYS A 84 -1.39 -3.78 13.03
CA LYS A 84 -1.05 -3.73 14.47
C LYS A 84 -0.02 -2.63 14.75
N ARG A 85 1.04 -2.57 13.94
CA ARG A 85 2.09 -1.56 14.11
C ARG A 85 1.62 -0.14 13.77
N LEU A 86 0.85 0.03 12.70
CA LEU A 86 0.22 1.30 12.31
C LEU A 86 -0.64 1.86 13.46
N ILE A 87 -1.45 1.01 14.11
CA ILE A 87 -2.28 1.41 15.24
C ILE A 87 -1.43 1.76 16.47
N GLN A 88 -0.32 1.05 16.72
CA GLN A 88 0.60 1.36 17.82
C GLN A 88 1.33 2.70 17.61
N LEU A 89 1.67 3.04 16.37
CA LEU A 89 2.36 4.28 16.01
C LEU A 89 1.39 5.48 15.93
N SER A 90 0.10 5.22 15.74
CA SER A 90 -0.93 6.25 15.74
C SER A 90 -1.10 6.84 17.15
N PRO A 91 -1.15 8.18 17.30
CA PRO A 91 -1.29 8.84 18.61
C PRO A 91 -2.69 8.69 19.22
N LEU A 92 -3.61 8.00 18.53
CA LEU A 92 -5.01 7.88 18.91
C LEU A 92 -5.23 6.80 19.99
N THR A 93 -5.83 7.22 21.11
CA THR A 93 -5.98 6.38 22.31
C THR A 93 -7.13 5.38 22.21
N GLN A 94 -8.18 5.67 21.43
CA GLN A 94 -9.35 4.80 21.33
C GLN A 94 -9.25 3.86 20.13
N LYS A 95 -9.20 2.55 20.44
CA LYS A 95 -9.36 1.49 19.45
C LYS A 95 -10.86 1.24 19.23
N ASP A 96 -11.29 1.26 17.98
CA ASP A 96 -12.69 1.07 17.59
C ASP A 96 -13.16 -0.37 17.84
N ASN A 97 -14.48 -0.58 17.89
CA ASN A 97 -15.11 -1.90 18.06
C ASN A 97 -14.73 -2.88 16.93
N SER A 98 -14.35 -2.36 15.77
CA SER A 98 -13.90 -3.12 14.59
C SER A 98 -12.61 -3.92 14.82
N MET A 99 -11.85 -3.63 15.88
CA MET A 99 -10.67 -4.43 16.25
C MET A 99 -11.02 -5.88 16.61
N GLY A 100 -12.22 -6.15 17.14
CA GLY A 100 -12.66 -7.52 17.44
C GLY A 100 -12.85 -8.35 16.16
N GLN A 101 -13.46 -7.76 15.13
CA GLN A 101 -13.59 -8.41 13.82
C GLN A 101 -12.23 -8.64 13.16
N PHE A 102 -11.35 -7.64 13.21
CA PHE A 102 -10.00 -7.75 12.65
C PHE A 102 -9.21 -8.90 13.26
N LYS A 103 -9.24 -9.00 14.58
CA LYS A 103 -8.62 -10.10 15.33
C LYS A 103 -9.18 -11.46 14.95
N LYS A 104 -10.50 -11.56 14.70
CA LYS A 104 -11.14 -12.81 14.27
C LYS A 104 -10.73 -13.22 12.85
N GLU A 105 -10.57 -12.27 11.94
CA GLU A 105 -10.23 -12.54 10.53
C GLU A 105 -8.73 -12.73 10.29
N PHE A 106 -7.88 -12.02 11.03
CA PHE A 106 -6.43 -12.01 10.80
C PHE A 106 -5.62 -12.73 11.91
N GLY A 107 -6.25 -13.06 13.04
CA GLY A 107 -5.62 -13.67 14.22
C GLY A 107 -5.32 -12.68 15.36
N GLU A 108 -5.26 -13.18 16.60
CA GLU A 108 -5.09 -12.34 17.79
C GLU A 108 -3.63 -12.04 18.14
N SER A 109 -2.74 -13.02 18.03
CA SER A 109 -1.34 -12.90 18.47
C SER A 109 -0.35 -13.26 17.37
N ASP A 110 0.89 -12.78 17.53
CA ASP A 110 2.05 -13.33 16.82
C ASP A 110 2.62 -14.55 17.60
N ASP A 111 1.94 -15.03 18.64
CA ASP A 111 2.37 -16.14 19.48
C ASP A 111 1.56 -17.42 19.19
N GLU A 112 0.45 -17.32 18.44
CA GLU A 112 -0.26 -18.43 17.77
C GLU A 112 0.52 -19.02 16.59
N LEU A 113 1.79 -18.64 16.43
CA LEU A 113 2.65 -19.17 15.39
C LEU A 113 2.92 -20.64 15.66
N GLU A 114 2.65 -21.47 14.64
CA GLU A 114 3.03 -22.87 14.63
C GLU A 114 4.52 -23.02 14.97
N GLU A 115 4.87 -24.09 15.69
CA GLU A 115 6.27 -24.35 16.00
C GLU A 115 7.11 -24.37 14.70
N PRO A 116 8.28 -23.71 14.70
CA PRO A 116 9.08 -23.59 13.50
C PRO A 116 9.42 -24.98 12.98
N ASN A 117 9.07 -25.24 11.72
CA ASN A 117 9.36 -26.53 11.11
C ASN A 117 10.89 -26.66 10.95
N SER A 118 11.50 -27.57 11.70
CA SER A 118 12.94 -27.80 11.71
C SER A 118 13.50 -28.27 10.36
N SER A 119 12.64 -28.83 9.50
CA SER A 119 13.02 -29.23 8.13
C SER A 119 13.05 -28.07 7.13
N LYS A 120 12.48 -26.92 7.49
CA LYS A 120 12.39 -25.74 6.64
C LYS A 120 13.40 -24.67 7.08
N PRO A 121 13.97 -23.92 6.13
CA PRO A 121 14.87 -22.83 6.47
C PRO A 121 14.15 -21.72 7.26
N THR A 122 14.91 -20.93 8.01
CA THR A 122 14.37 -19.97 8.98
C THR A 122 13.50 -18.89 8.34
N ASP A 123 13.85 -18.48 7.12
CA ASP A 123 13.08 -17.52 6.30
C ASP A 123 11.70 -18.04 5.93
N PHE A 124 11.59 -19.31 5.56
CA PHE A 124 10.30 -19.97 5.30
C PHE A 124 9.42 -19.91 6.54
N ASN A 125 9.96 -20.29 7.70
CA ASN A 125 9.19 -20.27 8.94
C ASN A 125 8.78 -18.85 9.36
N LEU A 126 9.57 -17.81 9.03
CA LEU A 126 9.23 -16.42 9.31
C LEU A 126 8.19 -15.83 8.33
N LEU A 127 8.23 -16.22 7.05
CA LEU A 127 7.33 -15.71 6.03
C LEU A 127 5.95 -16.38 6.11
N PHE A 128 5.94 -17.70 6.29
CA PHE A 128 4.72 -18.52 6.38
C PHE A 128 4.23 -18.70 7.83
N ALA A 129 4.74 -17.87 8.73
CA ALA A 129 4.27 -17.80 10.09
C ALA A 129 2.86 -17.17 10.13
N GLY A 130 1.87 -17.97 10.53
CA GLY A 130 0.48 -17.55 10.67
C GLY A 130 -0.34 -17.67 9.39
N ASP A 131 -1.34 -16.81 9.21
CA ASP A 131 -2.27 -16.89 8.08
C ASP A 131 -1.61 -16.44 6.76
N VAL A 132 -1.50 -17.39 5.83
CA VAL A 132 -0.87 -17.23 4.50
C VAL A 132 -1.90 -16.97 3.39
N GLU A 133 -3.17 -16.77 3.74
CA GLU A 133 -4.20 -16.41 2.76
C GLU A 133 -3.85 -15.06 2.10
N ASP A 134 -4.02 -15.00 0.78
CA ASP A 134 -3.69 -13.86 -0.07
C ASP A 134 -4.96 -13.14 -0.58
N HIS A 135 -6.09 -13.37 0.05
CA HIS A 135 -7.36 -12.71 -0.25
C HIS A 135 -7.80 -11.79 0.90
N PHE A 136 -7.45 -10.51 0.80
CA PHE A 136 -7.93 -9.50 1.75
C PHE A 136 -7.95 -8.11 1.13
N LEU A 137 -8.96 -7.32 1.50
CA LEU A 137 -9.13 -5.95 1.05
C LEU A 137 -10.01 -5.20 2.05
N PHE A 138 -9.47 -4.16 2.69
CA PHE A 138 -10.24 -3.34 3.62
C PHE A 138 -9.70 -1.91 3.70
N GLY A 139 -10.58 -0.98 4.06
CA GLY A 139 -10.26 0.42 4.27
C GLY A 139 -10.05 0.78 5.74
N ILE A 140 -9.10 1.66 6.01
CA ILE A 140 -8.82 2.25 7.32
C ILE A 140 -9.17 3.73 7.29
N LYS A 141 -9.99 4.15 8.25
CA LYS A 141 -10.39 5.54 8.45
C LYS A 141 -9.86 6.04 9.78
N PHE A 142 -9.14 7.15 9.74
CA PHE A 142 -8.78 7.91 10.91
C PHE A 142 -9.90 8.89 11.25
N THR A 143 -10.19 9.01 12.54
CA THR A 143 -11.05 10.05 13.09
C THR A 143 -10.25 10.89 14.08
N LYS A 144 -10.88 11.91 14.69
CA LYS A 144 -10.19 12.73 15.69
C LYS A 144 -9.73 11.94 16.93
N LYS A 145 -10.39 10.81 17.24
CA LYS A 145 -10.17 10.07 18.49
C LYS A 145 -9.85 8.59 18.30
N SER A 146 -10.24 8.01 17.16
CA SER A 146 -10.12 6.58 16.91
C SER A 146 -9.71 6.22 15.48
N VAL A 147 -9.14 5.02 15.34
CA VAL A 147 -8.90 4.36 14.06
C VAL A 147 -10.02 3.35 13.83
N LYS A 148 -10.74 3.47 12.71
CA LYS A 148 -11.80 2.54 12.30
C LYS A 148 -11.32 1.66 11.16
N LEU A 149 -11.38 0.35 11.35
CA LEU A 149 -11.10 -0.63 10.30
C LEU A 149 -12.38 -0.95 9.51
N TYR A 150 -12.23 -1.55 8.33
CA TYR A 150 -13.34 -1.95 7.42
C TYR A 150 -14.27 -0.80 7.02
N SER A 151 -13.73 0.42 6.94
CA SER A 151 -14.47 1.54 6.40
C SER A 151 -14.67 1.38 4.89
N ASN A 152 -15.78 1.89 4.36
CA ASN A 152 -15.98 2.00 2.91
C ASN A 152 -14.77 2.72 2.26
N PHE A 153 -14.31 2.26 1.09
CA PHE A 153 -13.13 2.81 0.42
C PHE A 153 -13.23 4.32 0.21
N TYR A 154 -14.35 4.85 -0.29
CA TYR A 154 -14.53 6.30 -0.47
C TYR A 154 -14.51 7.11 0.84
N ALA A 155 -14.73 6.46 1.98
CA ALA A 155 -14.67 7.06 3.31
C ALA A 155 -13.36 6.79 4.06
N SER A 156 -12.46 5.98 3.49
CA SER A 156 -11.20 5.57 4.10
C SER A 156 -10.07 6.54 3.74
N ASP A 157 -9.07 6.63 4.61
CA ASP A 157 -7.86 7.41 4.36
C ASP A 157 -6.74 6.51 3.79
N ILE A 158 -6.71 5.24 4.23
CA ILE A 158 -5.75 4.22 3.80
C ILE A 158 -6.53 2.99 3.30
N ILE A 159 -6.08 2.37 2.21
CA ILE A 159 -6.55 1.07 1.74
C ILE A 159 -5.43 0.05 1.96
N VAL A 160 -5.78 -1.11 2.52
CA VAL A 160 -4.88 -2.25 2.69
C VAL A 160 -5.44 -3.42 1.90
N ALA A 161 -4.64 -3.97 0.99
CA ALA A 161 -5.10 -5.00 0.08
C ALA A 161 -4.01 -5.98 -0.32
N SER A 162 -4.41 -7.19 -0.71
CA SER A 162 -3.58 -8.00 -1.59
C SER A 162 -3.76 -7.58 -3.05
N PRO A 163 -2.72 -7.73 -3.89
CA PRO A 163 -2.84 -7.46 -5.33
C PRO A 163 -3.97 -8.27 -5.98
N LEU A 164 -4.16 -9.53 -5.56
CA LEU A 164 -5.24 -10.39 -6.04
C LEU A 164 -6.62 -9.82 -5.71
N ALA A 165 -6.90 -9.55 -4.43
CA ALA A 165 -8.22 -9.10 -4.00
C ALA A 165 -8.56 -7.72 -4.58
N LEU A 166 -7.58 -6.83 -4.72
CA LEU A 166 -7.79 -5.52 -5.32
C LEU A 166 -8.05 -5.62 -6.84
N LYS A 167 -7.30 -6.44 -7.57
CA LYS A 167 -7.56 -6.70 -8.99
C LYS A 167 -8.98 -7.25 -9.18
N LEU A 168 -9.37 -8.27 -8.42
CA LEU A 168 -10.72 -8.83 -8.47
C LEU A 168 -11.79 -7.79 -8.18
N LYS A 169 -11.53 -6.87 -7.24
CA LYS A 169 -12.44 -5.76 -6.94
C LYS A 169 -12.60 -4.81 -8.11
N ILE A 170 -11.50 -4.46 -8.80
CA ILE A 170 -11.50 -3.58 -9.97
C ILE A 170 -12.24 -4.24 -11.14
N ASP A 171 -12.00 -5.54 -11.37
CA ASP A 171 -12.61 -6.33 -12.45
C ASP A 171 -14.11 -6.67 -12.20
N GLY A 172 -14.71 -6.19 -11.09
CA GLY A 172 -16.12 -6.39 -10.78
C GLY A 172 -16.47 -7.67 -10.01
N GLY A 173 -15.47 -8.41 -9.52
CA GLY A 173 -15.57 -9.60 -8.65
C GLY A 173 -15.95 -10.91 -9.36
N GLU A 174 -15.53 -12.05 -8.81
CA GLU A 174 -15.81 -13.39 -9.38
C GLU A 174 -17.31 -13.79 -9.34
N VAL A 175 -18.10 -13.22 -8.41
CA VAL A 175 -19.42 -13.77 -8.03
C VAL A 175 -20.60 -13.10 -8.75
N THR A 176 -20.39 -12.02 -9.52
CA THR A 176 -21.51 -11.24 -10.06
C THR A 176 -21.44 -10.91 -11.55
N LYS A 177 -21.17 -11.92 -12.39
CA LYS A 177 -21.71 -11.96 -13.77
C LYS A 177 -23.24 -12.20 -13.77
N LYS A 178 -24.01 -11.52 -12.89
CA LYS A 178 -25.48 -11.57 -12.94
C LYS A 178 -25.95 -10.61 -14.03
N LYS A 179 -26.44 -11.20 -15.13
CA LYS A 179 -27.26 -10.58 -16.19
C LYS A 179 -26.57 -9.54 -17.08
N GLY A 180 -25.73 -10.00 -18.01
CA GLY A 180 -25.59 -9.42 -19.36
C GLY A 180 -25.16 -7.95 -19.53
N ARG A 181 -24.87 -7.21 -18.46
CA ARG A 181 -24.25 -5.87 -18.52
C ARG A 181 -22.89 -5.94 -17.83
N PRO A 182 -21.80 -5.50 -18.49
CA PRO A 182 -20.54 -5.30 -17.79
C PRO A 182 -20.82 -4.29 -16.67
N LYS A 183 -20.62 -4.71 -15.42
CA LYS A 183 -20.69 -3.78 -14.29
C LYS A 183 -19.46 -2.89 -14.45
N GLU A 184 -19.66 -1.57 -14.51
CA GLU A 184 -18.57 -0.60 -14.60
C GLU A 184 -17.52 -0.89 -13.53
N ASN A 185 -16.25 -0.96 -13.94
CA ASN A 185 -15.11 -1.08 -13.05
C ASN A 185 -15.18 0.07 -12.04
N ASP A 186 -15.46 -0.25 -10.77
CA ASP A 186 -15.52 0.74 -9.70
C ASP A 186 -14.11 0.96 -9.17
N SER A 187 -13.23 1.58 -10.00
CA SER A 187 -11.85 1.91 -9.64
C SER A 187 -11.67 3.35 -9.17
N ASP A 188 -12.72 4.17 -9.19
CA ASP A 188 -12.63 5.61 -8.88
C ASP A 188 -12.04 5.90 -7.49
N PHE A 189 -12.20 4.98 -6.53
CA PHE A 189 -11.59 5.11 -5.19
C PHE A 189 -10.05 5.12 -5.19
N LEU A 190 -9.41 4.77 -6.32
CA LEU A 190 -7.97 4.78 -6.53
C LEU A 190 -7.47 6.05 -7.26
N SER A 191 -8.36 6.94 -7.68
CA SER A 191 -8.03 8.17 -8.43
C SER A 191 -7.12 9.12 -7.64
N SER A 192 -7.24 9.14 -6.31
CA SER A 192 -6.58 10.14 -5.45
C SER A 192 -5.45 9.61 -4.60
N ILE A 193 -4.93 8.41 -4.91
CA ILE A 193 -3.80 7.82 -4.20
C ILE A 193 -2.53 8.64 -4.45
N GLU A 194 -1.89 9.06 -3.36
CA GLU A 194 -0.65 9.86 -3.35
C GLU A 194 0.56 9.03 -2.87
N ILE A 195 0.33 7.99 -2.07
CA ILE A 195 1.37 7.06 -1.62
C ILE A 195 0.95 5.61 -1.90
N VAL A 196 1.80 4.86 -2.58
CA VAL A 196 1.67 3.40 -2.73
C VAL A 196 2.86 2.73 -2.07
N VAL A 197 2.61 1.79 -1.19
CA VAL A 197 3.63 0.94 -0.57
C VAL A 197 3.41 -0.49 -1.03
N VAL A 198 4.37 -1.03 -1.75
CA VAL A 198 4.45 -2.45 -2.10
C VAL A 198 5.51 -3.07 -1.19
N ASP A 199 5.09 -3.76 -0.13
CA ASP A 199 6.02 -4.46 0.77
C ASP A 199 6.08 -5.95 0.40
N TYR A 200 7.25 -6.56 0.62
CA TYR A 200 7.53 -7.94 0.23
C TYR A 200 7.27 -8.20 -1.28
N ALA A 201 7.75 -7.31 -2.15
CA ALA A 201 7.52 -7.41 -3.59
C ALA A 201 8.08 -8.72 -4.20
N ASP A 202 9.11 -9.30 -3.59
CA ASP A 202 9.67 -10.62 -3.91
C ASP A 202 8.64 -11.73 -3.74
N VAL A 203 7.86 -11.68 -2.66
CA VAL A 203 6.82 -12.67 -2.38
C VAL A 203 5.64 -12.47 -3.32
N ILE A 204 5.26 -11.21 -3.60
CA ILE A 204 4.24 -10.88 -4.60
C ILE A 204 4.65 -11.39 -5.98
N SER A 205 5.95 -11.27 -6.32
CA SER A 205 6.51 -11.80 -7.58
C SER A 205 6.42 -13.32 -7.66
N MET A 206 6.59 -14.03 -6.55
CA MET A 206 6.42 -15.49 -6.48
C MET A 206 4.96 -15.93 -6.59
N GLN A 207 4.01 -15.10 -6.12
CA GLN A 207 2.57 -15.38 -6.23
C GLN A 207 2.07 -15.13 -7.66
N ASN A 208 1.98 -13.86 -8.05
CA ASN A 208 1.59 -13.45 -9.39
C ASN A 208 1.85 -11.94 -9.60
N TRP A 209 2.96 -11.62 -10.28
CA TRP A 209 3.33 -10.22 -10.57
C TRP A 209 2.31 -9.48 -11.44
N SER A 210 1.57 -10.19 -12.31
CA SER A 210 0.59 -9.56 -13.21
C SER A 210 -0.55 -8.88 -12.44
N HIS A 211 -0.89 -9.39 -11.24
CA HIS A 211 -1.92 -8.77 -10.40
C HIS A 211 -1.48 -7.40 -9.91
N LEU A 212 -0.21 -7.26 -9.50
CA LEU A 212 0.34 -5.98 -9.09
C LEU A 212 0.38 -4.99 -10.26
N HIS A 213 0.83 -5.45 -11.44
CA HIS A 213 0.85 -4.62 -12.64
C HIS A 213 -0.54 -4.07 -12.99
N ALA A 214 -1.54 -4.95 -13.06
CA ALA A 214 -2.92 -4.59 -13.37
C ALA A 214 -3.50 -3.57 -12.36
N VAL A 215 -3.17 -3.71 -11.07
CA VAL A 215 -3.58 -2.73 -10.05
C VAL A 215 -2.93 -1.36 -10.30
N LEU A 216 -1.61 -1.31 -10.54
CA LEU A 216 -0.90 -0.05 -10.74
C LEU A 216 -1.35 0.69 -12.00
N GLU A 217 -1.73 -0.04 -13.05
CA GLU A 217 -2.30 0.52 -14.27
C GLU A 217 -3.64 1.23 -14.04
N GLN A 218 -4.37 0.88 -12.98
CA GLN A 218 -5.69 1.44 -12.67
C GLN A 218 -5.65 2.60 -11.66
N LEU A 219 -4.46 2.98 -11.19
CA LEU A 219 -4.27 4.08 -10.26
C LEU A 219 -4.31 5.45 -10.95
N ASN A 220 -4.86 6.45 -10.25
CA ASN A 220 -4.86 7.85 -10.66
C ASN A 220 -5.57 8.18 -11.99
N HIS A 221 -6.49 7.33 -12.45
CA HIS A 221 -7.41 7.67 -13.53
C HIS A 221 -8.44 8.71 -13.07
N LEU A 222 -8.97 9.45 -14.05
CA LEU A 222 -10.10 10.33 -13.84
C LEU A 222 -11.32 9.48 -13.42
N PRO A 223 -12.01 9.83 -12.32
CA PRO A 223 -13.19 9.10 -11.90
C PRO A 223 -14.29 9.19 -12.96
N SER A 224 -14.98 8.08 -13.16
CA SER A 224 -16.11 8.00 -14.10
C SER A 224 -17.41 8.54 -13.50
N LYS A 225 -17.58 8.43 -12.18
CA LYS A 225 -18.79 8.84 -11.47
C LYS A 225 -18.58 10.15 -10.74
N GLU A 226 -19.66 10.93 -10.63
CA GLU A 226 -19.68 12.11 -9.77
C GLU A 226 -19.63 11.69 -8.30
N HIS A 227 -18.58 12.13 -7.61
CA HIS A 227 -18.43 11.95 -6.16
C HIS A 227 -18.77 13.25 -5.45
N VAL A 228 -19.08 13.20 -4.15
CA VAL A 228 -19.54 14.33 -3.30
C VAL A 228 -18.47 15.44 -3.09
N THR A 229 -17.37 15.39 -3.82
CA THR A 229 -16.23 16.31 -3.68
C THR A 229 -16.51 17.64 -4.39
N ASN A 230 -16.19 18.76 -3.75
CA ASN A 230 -16.31 20.08 -4.38
C ASN A 230 -15.22 20.23 -5.46
N VAL A 231 -15.63 20.25 -6.73
CA VAL A 231 -14.73 20.33 -7.89
C VAL A 231 -13.79 21.54 -7.81
N MET A 232 -14.25 22.66 -7.26
CA MET A 232 -13.45 23.89 -7.14
C MET A 232 -12.25 23.74 -6.19
N ARG A 233 -12.25 22.72 -5.32
CA ARG A 233 -11.17 22.44 -4.37
C ARG A 233 -10.24 21.33 -4.83
N ILE A 234 -10.49 20.75 -5.99
CA ILE A 234 -9.65 19.70 -6.54
C ILE A 234 -8.35 20.34 -7.04
N ARG A 235 -7.22 19.72 -6.71
CA ARG A 235 -5.91 20.20 -7.17
C ARG A 235 -5.79 20.10 -8.69
N PRO A 236 -5.19 21.09 -9.37
CA PRO A 236 -5.13 21.12 -10.84
C PRO A 236 -4.52 19.86 -11.46
N TRP A 237 -3.46 19.31 -10.87
CA TRP A 237 -2.81 18.09 -11.38
C TRP A 237 -3.69 16.83 -11.35
N TYR A 238 -4.77 16.80 -10.55
CA TYR A 238 -5.77 15.74 -10.65
C TYR A 238 -6.65 15.92 -11.89
N LEU A 239 -7.02 17.17 -12.20
CA LEU A 239 -7.83 17.51 -13.37
C LEU A 239 -7.05 17.32 -14.68
N ASP A 240 -5.75 17.62 -14.66
CA ASP A 240 -4.84 17.51 -15.81
C ASP A 240 -4.28 16.09 -16.05
N GLU A 241 -4.78 15.08 -15.32
CA GLU A 241 -4.31 13.68 -15.38
C GLU A 241 -2.80 13.48 -15.05
N GLN A 242 -2.24 14.44 -14.31
CA GLN A 242 -0.83 14.45 -13.90
C GLN A 242 -0.59 13.83 -12.52
N ALA A 243 -1.64 13.41 -11.81
CA ALA A 243 -1.53 12.79 -10.49
C ALA A 243 -0.54 11.61 -10.42
N ARG A 244 -0.37 10.86 -11.51
CA ARG A 244 0.62 9.78 -11.63
C ARG A 244 2.08 10.21 -11.41
N TYR A 245 2.40 11.49 -11.65
CA TYR A 245 3.73 12.08 -11.45
C TYR A 245 3.95 12.56 -10.01
N TYR A 246 2.87 12.85 -9.28
CA TYR A 246 2.91 13.30 -7.89
C TYR A 246 2.75 12.16 -6.87
N ARG A 247 2.35 10.97 -7.33
CA ARG A 247 2.23 9.78 -6.50
C ARG A 247 3.61 9.18 -6.20
N GLN A 248 3.95 9.10 -4.92
CA GLN A 248 5.12 8.37 -4.45
C GLN A 248 4.85 6.86 -4.40
N THR A 249 5.65 6.07 -5.12
CA THR A 249 5.59 4.61 -5.07
C THR A 249 6.84 4.06 -4.38
N ILE A 250 6.65 3.37 -3.25
CA ILE A 250 7.69 2.74 -2.43
C ILE A 250 7.61 1.24 -2.64
N ILE A 251 8.65 0.65 -3.23
CA ILE A 251 8.74 -0.81 -3.48
C ILE A 251 9.84 -1.36 -2.59
N LEU A 252 9.49 -2.34 -1.76
CA LEU A 252 10.43 -2.97 -0.84
C LEU A 252 10.51 -4.46 -1.16
N SER A 253 11.73 -4.95 -1.36
CA SER A 253 11.98 -6.36 -1.65
C SER A 253 13.31 -6.83 -1.07
N SER A 254 13.42 -8.14 -0.84
CA SER A 254 14.66 -8.80 -0.40
C SER A 254 15.67 -8.97 -1.55
N TYR A 255 15.20 -9.10 -2.79
CA TYR A 255 16.02 -9.21 -3.99
C TYR A 255 15.36 -8.46 -5.14
N LEU A 256 16.12 -8.21 -6.21
CA LEU A 256 15.64 -7.46 -7.35
C LEU A 256 15.38 -8.40 -8.52
N THR A 257 14.23 -8.26 -9.19
CA THR A 257 13.94 -8.97 -10.44
C THR A 257 13.84 -8.02 -11.64
N PRO A 258 13.99 -8.53 -12.88
CA PRO A 258 13.74 -7.74 -14.09
C PRO A 258 12.34 -7.12 -14.13
N GLU A 259 11.32 -7.82 -13.65
CA GLU A 259 9.94 -7.36 -13.62
C GLU A 259 9.76 -6.18 -12.67
N MET A 260 10.42 -6.21 -11.50
CA MET A 260 10.47 -5.09 -10.57
C MET A 260 11.13 -3.86 -11.20
N ASN A 261 12.23 -4.06 -11.94
CA ASN A 261 12.90 -2.96 -12.65
C ASN A 261 12.02 -2.38 -13.75
N ALA A 262 11.34 -3.23 -14.52
CA ALA A 262 10.43 -2.80 -15.57
C ALA A 262 9.29 -1.95 -14.99
N LEU A 263 8.66 -2.41 -13.91
CA LEU A 263 7.59 -1.70 -13.22
C LEU A 263 8.07 -0.38 -12.60
N PHE A 264 9.26 -0.36 -12.00
CA PHE A 264 9.88 0.86 -11.48
C PHE A 264 10.15 1.89 -12.58
N ASN A 265 10.61 1.43 -13.74
CA ASN A 265 10.93 2.31 -14.86
C ASN A 265 9.67 2.79 -15.60
N GLY A 266 8.68 1.92 -15.82
CA GLY A 266 7.47 2.21 -16.58
C GLY A 266 6.36 2.91 -15.79
N SER A 267 6.07 2.46 -14.57
CA SER A 267 4.86 2.89 -13.83
C SER A 267 5.12 3.92 -12.72
N CYS A 268 6.37 4.11 -12.29
CA CYS A 268 6.73 5.03 -11.21
C CYS A 268 7.32 6.33 -11.79
N LEU A 269 6.48 7.25 -12.27
CA LEU A 269 6.91 8.42 -13.07
C LEU A 269 7.27 9.69 -12.27
N ASN A 270 7.51 9.59 -10.96
CA ASN A 270 7.74 10.70 -10.01
C ASN A 270 8.41 11.98 -10.60
N TYR A 271 7.80 13.14 -10.34
CA TYR A 271 8.29 14.47 -10.77
C TYR A 271 9.71 14.79 -10.29
N GLU A 272 10.04 14.48 -9.03
CA GLU A 272 11.38 14.71 -8.45
C GLU A 272 12.39 13.59 -8.77
N GLY A 273 12.02 12.65 -9.65
CA GLY A 273 12.88 11.55 -10.06
C GLY A 273 12.77 10.31 -9.17
N LYS A 274 13.76 9.41 -9.28
CA LYS A 274 13.69 8.05 -8.75
C LYS A 274 14.96 7.71 -7.97
N VAL A 275 14.79 7.09 -6.81
CA VAL A 275 15.90 6.57 -6.00
C VAL A 275 15.77 5.06 -5.90
N LYS A 276 16.85 4.35 -6.22
CA LYS A 276 16.94 2.89 -6.10
C LYS A 276 18.15 2.54 -5.25
N LEU A 277 17.90 1.81 -4.17
CA LEU A 277 18.95 1.21 -3.37
C LEU A 277 18.89 -0.31 -3.57
N ALA A 278 20.00 -0.89 -4.01
CA ALA A 278 20.15 -2.32 -4.17
C ALA A 278 21.41 -2.77 -3.45
N THR A 279 21.32 -3.89 -2.73
CA THR A 279 22.49 -4.54 -2.15
C THR A 279 23.15 -5.38 -3.23
N GLU A 280 24.42 -5.09 -3.53
CA GLU A 280 25.23 -5.94 -4.39
C GLU A 280 25.80 -7.09 -3.56
N PHE A 281 25.45 -8.32 -3.93
CA PHE A 281 26.04 -9.50 -3.33
C PHE A 281 27.21 -9.96 -4.22
N THR A 282 28.39 -10.18 -3.63
CA THR A 282 29.49 -10.84 -4.34
C THR A 282 29.01 -12.21 -4.82
N GLY A 283 28.87 -12.36 -6.13
CA GLY A 283 28.34 -13.56 -6.75
C GLY A 283 29.09 -14.81 -6.29
N VAL A 284 28.35 -15.90 -6.10
CA VAL A 284 28.92 -17.22 -5.79
C VAL A 284 29.26 -17.99 -7.07
N LEU A 285 28.72 -17.57 -8.22
CA LEU A 285 28.99 -18.18 -9.53
C LEU A 285 30.49 -18.29 -9.88
N PRO A 286 31.34 -17.28 -9.61
CA PRO A 286 32.79 -17.42 -9.79
C PRO A 286 33.43 -18.47 -8.87
N LYS A 287 32.78 -18.82 -7.75
CA LYS A 287 33.23 -19.84 -6.80
C LYS A 287 32.73 -21.25 -7.17
N ILE A 288 31.83 -21.37 -8.15
CA ILE A 288 31.31 -22.63 -8.69
C ILE A 288 31.99 -22.90 -10.05
N GLN A 289 33.32 -22.78 -10.13
CA GLN A 289 34.06 -23.34 -11.25
C GLN A 289 34.17 -24.85 -11.05
N LEU A 290 33.29 -25.61 -11.69
CA LEU A 290 33.58 -27.00 -12.02
C LEU A 290 34.22 -27.02 -13.40
N GLU A 291 35.56 -27.03 -13.45
CA GLU A 291 36.30 -27.38 -14.66
C GLU A 291 36.09 -28.87 -14.95
N ILE A 292 34.97 -29.23 -15.58
CA ILE A 292 34.83 -30.56 -16.16
C ILE A 292 35.36 -30.45 -17.59
N ARG A 293 36.60 -30.91 -17.81
CA ARG A 293 37.13 -31.13 -19.16
C ARG A 293 36.27 -32.18 -19.85
N GLN A 294 35.63 -31.80 -20.95
CA GLN A 294 34.99 -32.75 -21.85
C GLN A 294 36.09 -33.60 -22.49
N VAL A 295 36.14 -34.89 -22.15
CA VAL A 295 37.01 -35.86 -22.81
C VAL A 295 36.29 -36.30 -24.08
N SER A 296 36.77 -35.85 -25.24
CA SER A 296 36.40 -36.39 -26.55
C SER A 296 37.35 -37.52 -26.94
#